data_AF-A0A9D5H3T9-F1
#
_entry.id   AF-A0A9D5H3T9-F1
#
_cell.length_a   1.000
_cell.length_b   1.000
_cell.length_c   1.000
_cell.angle_alpha   90.00
_cell.angle_beta   90.00
_cell.angle_gamma   90.00
#
_symmetry.space_group_name_H-M   'P 1'
#
loop_
_entity.id
_entity.type
_entity.pdbx_description
1 polymer ?
#
loop_
_entity_poly.entity_id
_entity_poly.type
_entity_poly.pdbx_seq_one_letter_code
_entity_poly.pdbx_strand_id
1 'polypeptide(L)'
;MSCDAVSLLKRTSRAKPTLHIWATTRLQPVGVSRRIRKFVQNHQVPDLRNLQDLSDFVTKAGYGSKSEADEEATTVSLVSDIGRVNRASTKSAVKLQEIGPRMTLRLARVEEGLCSGSVIFSEYVKEAVAEETEEAGNEEAED
;
A
#
# COMPACT_ATOMS: atom_id res chain seq x y z
N MET A 1 2.13 5.55 -20.49
CA MET A 1 1.07 4.94 -19.64
C MET A 1 1.54 5.09 -18.20
N SER A 2 0.95 6.02 -17.43
CA SER A 2 1.29 6.22 -16.03
C SER A 2 0.58 5.16 -15.19
N CYS A 3 1.33 4.33 -14.48
CA CYS A 3 0.75 3.42 -13.48
C CYS A 3 0.40 4.24 -12.23
N ASP A 4 -0.78 4.86 -12.24
CA ASP A 4 -1.22 5.74 -11.17
C ASP A 4 -1.81 4.98 -9.97
N ALA A 5 -2.26 3.74 -10.17
CA ALA A 5 -2.85 2.90 -9.13
C ALA A 5 -2.24 1.49 -9.09
N VAL A 6 -2.06 0.97 -7.87
CA VAL A 6 -1.50 -0.34 -7.56
C VAL A 6 -2.39 -1.00 -6.49
N SER A 7 -2.75 -2.27 -6.72
CA SER A 7 -3.45 -3.10 -5.73
C SER A 7 -2.48 -4.10 -5.10
N LEU A 8 -2.41 -4.15 -3.78
CA LEU A 8 -1.62 -5.09 -3.01
C LEU A 8 -2.53 -6.18 -2.42
N LEU A 9 -2.23 -7.42 -2.78
CA LEU A 9 -2.88 -8.61 -2.23
C LEU A 9 -1.92 -9.36 -1.32
N LYS A 10 -2.15 -9.31 -0.02
CA LYS A 10 -1.36 -10.06 0.96
C LYS A 10 -2.10 -11.34 1.35
N ARG A 11 -1.60 -12.48 0.86
CA ARG A 11 -2.07 -13.82 1.23
C ARG A 11 -1.14 -14.44 2.27
N THR A 12 -1.69 -14.87 3.40
CA THR A 12 -0.90 -15.47 4.49
C THR A 12 -1.32 -16.92 4.70
N SER A 13 -0.68 -17.89 4.04
CA SER A 13 -1.02 -19.33 4.15
C SER A 13 -2.49 -19.67 3.81
N ARG A 14 -2.82 -20.96 3.73
CA ARG A 14 -4.04 -21.50 3.08
C ARG A 14 -5.35 -21.14 3.79
N ALA A 15 -5.33 -20.76 5.06
CA ALA A 15 -6.52 -20.63 5.91
C ALA A 15 -6.76 -19.22 6.51
N LYS A 16 -5.93 -18.23 6.22
CA LYS A 16 -6.03 -16.90 6.86
C LYS A 16 -6.69 -15.88 5.91
N PRO A 17 -7.34 -14.84 6.47
CA PRO A 17 -7.90 -13.75 5.67
C PRO A 17 -6.83 -13.12 4.79
N THR A 18 -7.24 -12.75 3.58
CA THR A 18 -6.43 -12.07 2.59
C THR A 18 -6.66 -10.58 2.69
N LEU A 19 -5.59 -9.82 2.91
CA LEU A 19 -5.66 -8.36 3.02
C LEU A 19 -5.53 -7.75 1.62
N HIS A 20 -6.53 -6.97 1.23
CA HIS A 20 -6.55 -6.15 0.03
C HIS A 20 -6.35 -4.69 0.41
N ILE A 21 -5.36 -4.07 -0.21
CA ILE A 21 -5.09 -2.63 -0.08
C ILE A 21 -4.98 -2.05 -1.49
N TRP A 22 -5.67 -0.94 -1.72
CA TRP A 22 -5.53 -0.15 -2.93
C TRP A 22 -4.68 1.08 -2.64
N ALA A 23 -3.71 1.39 -3.50
CA ALA A 23 -2.78 2.50 -3.32
C ALA A 23 -2.50 3.23 -4.63
N THR A 24 -2.19 4.52 -4.55
CA THR A 24 -1.58 5.28 -5.64
C THR A 24 -0.09 5.42 -5.45
N THR A 25 0.63 5.45 -6.56
CA THR A 25 2.07 5.66 -6.60
C THR A 25 2.37 7.15 -6.71
N ARG A 26 3.10 7.70 -5.74
CA ARG A 26 3.61 9.07 -5.76
C ARG A 26 5.13 9.04 -5.83
N LEU A 27 5.69 9.78 -6.79
CA LEU A 27 7.14 9.96 -6.87
C LEU A 27 7.59 11.14 -6.01
N GLN A 28 8.67 10.94 -5.27
CA GLN A 28 9.35 11.99 -4.53
C GLN A 28 10.80 12.16 -5.01
N PRO A 29 11.23 13.38 -5.34
CA PRO A 29 12.61 13.65 -5.72
C PRO A 29 13.54 13.46 -4.52
N VAL A 30 14.64 12.75 -4.72
CA VAL A 30 15.67 12.51 -3.70
C VAL A 30 16.81 13.53 -3.86
N GLY A 31 17.57 13.78 -2.80
CA GLY A 31 18.70 14.72 -2.84
C GLY A 31 18.32 16.21 -2.79
N VAL A 32 17.05 16.54 -2.52
CA VAL A 32 16.57 17.92 -2.32
C VAL A 32 15.95 18.07 -0.94
N SER A 33 16.11 19.24 -0.31
CA SER A 33 15.51 19.53 1.00
C SER A 33 13.98 19.53 0.93
N ARG A 34 13.31 19.18 2.04
CA ARG A 34 11.84 19.16 2.12
C ARG A 34 11.20 20.49 1.72
N ARG A 35 11.89 21.62 1.96
CA ARG A 35 11.44 22.98 1.63
C ARG A 35 11.38 23.19 0.12
N ILE A 36 12.47 22.87 -0.57
CA ILE A 36 12.54 22.96 -2.04
C ILE A 36 11.49 22.03 -2.63
N ARG A 37 11.35 20.82 -2.09
CA ARG A 37 10.31 19.88 -2.52
C ARG A 37 8.90 20.48 -2.38
N LYS A 38 8.54 21.05 -1.22
CA LYS A 38 7.24 21.68 -0.99
C LYS A 38 7.02 22.93 -1.84
N PHE A 39 8.05 23.76 -2.01
CA PHE A 39 7.98 24.96 -2.83
C PHE A 39 7.69 24.62 -4.29
N VAL A 40 8.41 23.63 -4.85
CA VAL A 40 8.28 23.25 -6.25
C VAL A 40 7.03 22.40 -6.51
N GLN A 41 6.62 21.52 -5.59
CA GLN A 41 5.48 20.62 -5.77
C GLN A 41 4.14 21.22 -5.35
N ASN A 42 4.08 21.96 -4.24
CA ASN A 42 2.84 22.42 -3.63
C ASN A 42 2.62 23.93 -3.81
N HIS A 43 3.55 24.64 -4.45
CA HIS A 43 3.51 26.10 -4.66
C HIS A 43 3.26 26.91 -3.37
N GLN A 44 3.63 26.37 -2.21
CA GLN A 44 3.53 27.08 -0.94
C GLN A 44 4.63 28.14 -0.88
N VAL A 45 4.22 29.41 -0.84
CA VAL A 45 5.14 30.54 -0.69
C VAL A 45 5.74 30.49 0.72
N PRO A 46 7.07 30.39 0.86
CA PRO A 46 7.72 30.36 2.15
C PRO A 46 7.65 31.74 2.82
N ASP A 47 7.67 31.76 4.16
CA ASP A 47 7.87 33.01 4.89
C ASP A 47 9.32 33.48 4.72
N LEU A 48 9.47 34.66 4.11
CA LEU A 48 10.76 35.27 3.80
C LEU A 48 11.17 36.33 4.81
N ARG A 49 10.35 36.64 5.82
CA ARG A 49 10.56 37.79 6.72
C ARG A 49 11.88 37.76 7.49
N ASN A 50 12.40 36.55 7.77
CA ASN A 50 13.62 36.31 8.54
C ASN A 50 14.81 35.85 7.68
N LEU A 51 14.71 35.97 6.34
CA LEU A 51 15.76 35.61 5.39
C LEU A 51 16.28 36.89 4.74
N GLN A 52 17.61 37.05 4.70
CA GLN A 52 18.21 38.22 4.05
C GLN A 52 18.44 37.96 2.56
N ASP A 53 18.67 36.70 2.18
CA ASP A 53 18.88 36.28 0.80
C ASP A 53 18.10 35.00 0.43
N LEU A 54 17.88 34.79 -0.87
CA LEU A 54 17.33 33.55 -1.43
C LEU A 54 18.25 32.35 -1.19
N SER A 55 19.57 32.59 -1.16
CA SER A 55 20.54 31.54 -0.85
C SER A 55 20.30 30.98 0.56
N ASP A 56 19.97 31.83 1.54
CA ASP A 56 19.62 31.42 2.90
C ASP A 56 18.43 30.45 2.91
N PHE A 57 17.45 30.63 2.02
CA PHE A 57 16.31 29.71 1.95
C PHE A 57 16.74 28.28 1.60
N VAL A 58 17.72 28.15 0.71
CA VAL A 58 18.23 26.87 0.18
C VAL A 58 19.26 26.25 1.12
N THR A 59 20.15 27.06 1.72
CA THR A 59 21.33 26.59 2.47
C THR A 59 21.17 26.60 3.99
N LYS A 60 20.17 27.30 4.55
CA LYS A 60 20.01 27.43 6.02
C LYS A 60 19.59 26.11 6.67
N ALA A 61 20.61 25.39 7.16
CA ALA A 61 20.53 24.07 7.77
C ALA A 61 19.87 24.00 9.18
N GLY A 62 19.33 25.11 9.71
CA GLY A 62 18.85 25.18 11.11
C GLY A 62 17.35 25.07 11.32
N TYR A 63 16.59 24.83 10.26
CA TYR A 63 15.13 25.06 10.24
C TYR A 63 14.39 23.87 9.61
N GLY A 64 15.07 22.72 9.58
CA GLY A 64 14.50 21.39 9.41
C GLY A 64 14.20 20.82 10.79
N SER A 65 12.93 20.55 11.07
CA SER A 65 12.55 19.76 12.25
C SER A 65 13.37 18.46 12.25
N LYS A 66 13.87 18.04 13.42
CA LYS A 66 14.70 16.83 13.69
C LYS A 66 14.05 15.48 13.30
N SER A 67 13.06 15.47 12.41
CA SER A 67 12.36 14.29 11.90
C SER A 67 12.71 14.01 10.44
N GLU A 68 13.94 14.36 10.00
CA GLU A 68 14.46 14.03 8.66
C GLU A 68 15.03 12.61 8.57
N ALA A 69 14.47 11.64 9.29
CA ALA A 69 14.64 10.23 8.98
C ALA A 69 13.58 9.83 7.94
N ASP A 70 13.84 10.11 6.67
CA ASP A 70 13.17 9.51 5.50
C ASP A 70 14.19 8.56 4.83
N GLU A 71 14.94 7.80 5.64
CA GLU A 71 16.19 7.16 5.20
C GLU A 71 16.03 5.81 4.51
N GLU A 72 14.81 5.26 4.38
CA GLU A 72 14.62 3.96 3.69
C GLU A 72 13.44 3.96 2.71
N ALA A 73 13.24 5.05 1.98
CA ALA A 73 12.38 4.96 0.80
C ALA A 73 13.15 4.27 -0.34
N THR A 74 12.61 3.17 -0.88
CA THR A 74 13.19 2.47 -2.03
C THR A 74 13.31 3.44 -3.22
N THR A 75 14.55 3.70 -3.65
CA THR A 75 14.84 4.60 -4.77
C THR A 75 14.86 3.84 -6.09
N VAL A 76 14.36 4.47 -7.16
CA VAL A 76 14.31 3.93 -8.51
C VAL A 76 14.88 4.97 -9.48
N SER A 77 15.64 4.53 -10.48
CA SER A 77 16.09 5.38 -11.59
C SER A 77 14.98 5.54 -12.62
N LEU A 78 14.65 6.77 -12.98
CA LEU A 78 13.58 7.04 -13.93
C LEU A 78 14.04 6.88 -15.38
N VAL A 79 13.19 6.23 -16.20
CA VAL A 79 13.44 6.04 -17.64
C VAL A 79 12.97 7.24 -18.46
N SER A 80 12.01 8.01 -17.96
CA SER A 80 11.42 9.17 -18.64
C SER A 80 11.08 10.28 -17.63
N ASP A 81 10.81 11.48 -18.13
CA ASP A 81 10.35 12.61 -17.33
C ASP A 81 8.92 12.35 -16.80
N ILE A 82 8.73 12.49 -15.50
CA ILE A 82 7.43 12.30 -14.82
C ILE A 82 7.10 13.56 -14.02
N GLY A 83 6.20 14.37 -14.57
CA GLY A 83 5.83 15.68 -14.04
C GLY A 83 6.96 16.70 -14.21
N ARG A 84 6.93 17.78 -13.43
CA ARG A 84 7.89 18.89 -13.57
C ARG A 84 9.24 18.65 -12.91
N VAL A 85 9.27 17.84 -11.85
CA VAL A 85 10.43 17.74 -10.95
C VAL A 85 11.23 16.46 -11.18
N ASN A 86 10.56 15.36 -11.51
CA ASN A 86 11.22 14.08 -11.67
C ASN A 86 11.66 13.91 -13.13
N ARG A 87 12.95 14.05 -13.39
CA ARG A 87 13.52 13.96 -14.75
C ARG A 87 14.03 12.56 -15.07
N ALA A 88 14.08 12.22 -16.34
CA ALA A 88 14.73 11.03 -16.86
C ALA A 88 16.17 10.94 -16.32
N SER A 89 16.63 9.71 -16.08
CA SER A 89 17.95 9.39 -15.53
C SER A 89 18.23 9.93 -14.12
N THR A 90 17.25 10.56 -13.46
CA THR A 90 17.35 10.92 -12.03
C THR A 90 16.81 9.81 -11.15
N LYS A 91 17.33 9.72 -9.93
CA LYS A 91 16.78 8.82 -8.90
C LYS A 91 15.55 9.49 -8.28
N SER A 92 14.51 8.72 -8.04
CA SER A 92 13.31 9.17 -7.31
C SER A 92 12.86 8.08 -6.35
N ALA A 93 12.36 8.48 -5.19
CA ALA A 93 11.77 7.59 -4.21
C ALA A 93 10.31 7.32 -4.59
N VAL A 94 9.90 6.06 -4.50
CA VAL A 94 8.50 5.66 -4.70
C VAL A 94 7.79 5.66 -3.36
N LYS A 95 6.70 6.42 -3.24
CA LYS A 95 5.81 6.42 -2.07
C LYS A 95 4.43 5.91 -2.46
N LEU A 96 3.90 5.00 -1.65
CA LEU A 96 2.54 4.52 -1.79
C LEU A 96 1.63 5.32 -0.88
N GLN A 97 0.53 5.82 -1.42
CA GLN A 97 -0.54 6.44 -0.64
C GLN A 97 -1.77 5.56 -0.79
N GLU A 98 -2.26 5.01 0.32
CA GLU A 98 -3.47 4.21 0.30
C GLU A 98 -4.66 5.04 -0.18
N ILE A 99 -5.46 4.44 -1.06
CA ILE A 99 -6.70 5.00 -1.58
C ILE A 99 -7.78 3.97 -1.33
N GLY A 100 -8.73 4.29 -0.45
CA GLY A 100 -9.90 3.45 -0.21
C GLY A 100 -9.79 2.49 0.97
N PRO A 101 -10.83 1.66 1.19
CA PRO A 101 -10.98 0.86 2.39
C PRO A 101 -9.98 -0.30 2.43
N ARG A 102 -9.41 -0.56 3.61
CA ARG A 102 -8.65 -1.78 3.90
C ARG A 102 -9.63 -2.93 4.07
N MET A 103 -9.54 -3.94 3.20
CA MET A 103 -10.44 -5.09 3.25
C MET A 103 -9.69 -6.37 3.60
N THR A 104 -10.20 -7.11 4.58
CA THR A 104 -9.74 -8.47 4.86
C THR A 104 -10.82 -9.44 4.41
N LEU A 105 -10.55 -10.18 3.33
CA LEU A 105 -11.50 -11.11 2.72
C LEU A 105 -11.12 -12.56 3.05
N ARG A 106 -12.12 -13.40 3.30
CA ARG A 106 -11.97 -14.87 3.46
C ARG A 106 -12.81 -15.55 2.38
N LEU A 107 -12.31 -16.67 1.85
CA LEU A 107 -13.03 -17.43 0.83
C LEU A 107 -14.17 -18.23 1.48
N ALA A 108 -15.39 -17.72 1.41
CA ALA A 108 -16.55 -18.39 2.01
C ALA A 108 -17.12 -19.51 1.11
N ARG A 109 -17.34 -19.22 -0.17
CA ARG A 109 -18.01 -20.12 -1.11
C ARG A 109 -17.53 -19.87 -2.54
N VAL A 110 -17.46 -20.93 -3.35
CA VAL A 110 -17.23 -20.88 -4.80
C VAL A 110 -18.42 -21.54 -5.47
N GLU A 111 -19.07 -20.82 -6.37
CA GLU A 111 -20.23 -21.26 -7.14
C GLU A 111 -19.94 -21.13 -8.63
N GLU A 112 -20.60 -21.97 -9.42
CA GLU A 112 -20.56 -21.86 -10.87
C GLU A 112 -21.46 -20.70 -11.36
N GLY A 113 -21.00 -19.93 -12.34
CA GLY A 113 -21.79 -18.87 -12.97
C GLY A 113 -22.06 -17.66 -12.08
N LEU A 114 -23.23 -17.05 -12.25
CA LEU A 114 -23.63 -15.80 -11.58
C LEU A 114 -24.54 -16.10 -10.39
N CYS A 115 -23.96 -16.62 -9.31
CA CYS A 115 -24.66 -16.86 -8.04
C CYS A 115 -25.88 -17.80 -8.12
N SER A 116 -25.98 -18.61 -9.18
CA SER A 116 -27.12 -19.50 -9.45
C SER A 116 -26.70 -20.92 -9.85
N GLY A 117 -25.40 -21.20 -9.88
CA GLY A 117 -24.88 -22.51 -10.25
C GLY A 117 -24.59 -23.41 -9.06
N SER A 118 -24.00 -24.55 -9.37
CA SER A 118 -23.63 -25.55 -8.38
C SER A 118 -22.52 -25.04 -7.44
N VAL A 119 -22.51 -25.53 -6.20
CA VAL A 119 -21.49 -25.18 -5.20
C VAL A 119 -20.27 -26.07 -5.38
N ILE A 120 -19.13 -25.46 -5.69
CA ILE A 120 -17.85 -26.16 -5.88
C ILE A 120 -17.07 -26.22 -4.57
N PHE A 121 -17.14 -25.15 -3.78
CA PHE A 121 -16.48 -25.07 -2.48
C PHE A 121 -17.37 -24.30 -1.50
N SER A 122 -17.46 -24.79 -0.27
CA SER A 122 -18.04 -24.06 0.85
C SER A 122 -17.19 -24.32 2.08
N GLU A 123 -16.81 -23.26 2.76
CA GLU A 123 -16.03 -23.35 3.99
C GLU A 123 -16.88 -23.87 5.16
N TYR A 124 -18.12 -23.36 5.27
CA TYR A 124 -19.03 -23.66 6.38
C TYR A 124 -19.61 -25.08 6.36
N VAL A 125 -19.55 -25.79 5.23
CA VAL A 125 -20.07 -27.17 5.14
C VAL A 125 -19.09 -28.20 5.71
N LYS A 126 -17.79 -27.88 5.71
CA LYS A 126 -16.77 -28.81 6.24
C LYS A 126 -16.83 -28.94 7.76
N GLU A 127 -17.32 -27.92 8.45
CA GLU A 127 -17.47 -27.94 9.91
C GLU A 127 -18.66 -28.82 10.33
N ALA A 128 -19.78 -28.76 9.61
CA ALA A 128 -20.96 -29.61 9.89
C ALA A 128 -20.71 -31.11 9.67
N VAL A 129 -19.97 -31.49 8.62
CA VAL A 129 -19.66 -32.90 8.34
C VAL A 129 -18.59 -33.48 9.28
N ALA A 130 -17.73 -32.63 9.84
CA ALA A 130 -16.71 -33.05 10.80
C ALA A 130 -17.31 -33.39 12.18
N GLU A 131 -18.33 -32.66 12.63
CA GLU A 131 -19.07 -32.97 13.87
C GLU A 131 -19.86 -34.29 13.75
N GLU A 132 -20.50 -34.57 12.61
CA GLU A 132 -21.27 -35.81 12.42
C GLU A 132 -20.41 -37.08 12.39
N THR A 133 -19.11 -36.98 12.06
CA THR A 133 -18.21 -38.15 12.06
C THR A 133 -17.61 -38.50 13.42
N GLU A 134 -17.65 -37.62 14.42
CA GLU A 134 -17.18 -37.95 15.78
C GLU A 134 -18.28 -38.58 16.65
N GLU A 135 -19.55 -38.29 16.39
CA GLU A 135 -20.67 -38.86 17.14
C GLU A 135 -21.02 -40.31 16.71
N ALA A 136 -20.76 -40.69 15.46
CA ALA A 136 -21.02 -42.05 14.97
C ALA A 136 -20.00 -43.11 15.46
N GLY A 137 -18.92 -42.71 16.13
CA GLY A 137 -17.87 -43.61 16.63
C GLY A 137 -18.03 -44.08 18.07
N ASN A 138 -19.06 -43.62 18.79
CA ASN A 138 -19.22 -43.88 20.24
C ASN A 138 -20.48 -44.69 20.62
N GLU A 139 -21.25 -45.20 19.65
CA GLU A 139 -22.46 -46.01 19.91
C GLU A 139 -22.32 -47.51 19.57
N GLU A 140 -21.19 -47.99 19.05
CA GLU A 140 -20.97 -49.43 18.77
C GLU A 140 -20.14 -50.16 19.87
N ALA A 141 -20.40 -49.87 21.14
CA ALA A 141 -19.78 -50.59 22.26
C ALA A 141 -20.71 -50.73 23.47
N GLU A 142 -21.95 -51.20 23.27
CA GLU A 142 -22.80 -51.73 24.35
C GLU A 142 -23.92 -52.61 23.75
N ASP A 143 -23.59 -53.87 23.41
CA ASP A 143 -24.38 -55.09 23.67
C ASP A 143 -23.55 -56.35 23.38
#